data_AF-A0A1K1R9R3-F1
#
_entry.id   AF-A0A1K1R9R3-F1
#
_cell.length_a   1.000
_cell.length_b   1.000
_cell.length_c   1.000
_cell.angle_alpha   90.00
_cell.angle_beta   90.00
_cell.angle_gamma   90.00
#
_symmetry.space_group_name_H-M   'P 1'
#
loop_
_entity.id
_entity.type
_entity.pdbx_description
1 polymer ?
#
loop_
_entity_poly.entity_id
_entity_poly.type
_entity_poly.pdbx_seq_one_letter_code
_entity_poly.pdbx_strand_id
1 'polypeptide(L)'
;MRFLLTVVPLTTAFIIAACTHSEPSAPPSEPAAASTAASPAPGKTAPANPTLGSPEWFAWVDKTLAVSDDGHGPRPGTDEWNQAVNRKLGEEAPQAAPGSAEWQQAVDALLRTRVATH
;
A
#
# COMPACT_ATOMS: atom_id res chain seq x y z
N MET A 1 -32.83 30.98 23.98
CA MET A 1 -31.72 30.91 24.95
C MET A 1 -30.42 30.86 24.18
N ARG A 2 -29.49 31.77 24.49
CA ARG A 2 -28.31 32.12 23.71
C ARG A 2 -27.10 31.59 24.49
N PHE A 3 -26.48 30.50 24.03
CA PHE A 3 -25.24 30.00 24.63
C PHE A 3 -24.04 30.61 23.90
N LEU A 4 -23.25 31.36 24.67
CA LEU A 4 -22.01 31.99 24.27
C LEU A 4 -20.83 31.04 24.52
N LEU A 5 -19.95 30.98 23.50
CA LEU A 5 -18.48 30.85 23.56
C LEU A 5 -17.82 29.77 24.42
N THR A 6 -17.05 28.89 23.77
CA THR A 6 -15.59 28.82 23.99
C THR A 6 -14.89 28.26 22.75
N VAL A 7 -14.06 29.09 22.15
CA VAL A 7 -13.02 28.77 21.16
C VAL A 7 -11.89 28.05 21.89
N VAL A 8 -11.46 26.88 21.38
CA VAL A 8 -10.17 26.27 21.73
C VAL A 8 -9.47 25.88 20.43
N PRO A 9 -8.41 26.60 20.01
CA PRO A 9 -7.57 26.19 18.90
C PRO A 9 -6.50 25.23 19.44
N LEU A 10 -6.58 23.94 19.11
CA LEU A 10 -5.47 23.03 19.35
C LEU A 10 -4.60 22.95 18.10
N THR A 11 -3.71 23.94 17.97
CA THR A 11 -2.54 23.87 17.12
C THR A 11 -1.57 22.84 17.70
N THR A 12 -1.54 21.64 17.14
CA THR A 12 -0.45 20.69 17.39
C THR A 12 0.42 20.65 16.15
N ALA A 13 1.45 21.49 16.15
CA ALA A 13 2.61 21.33 15.31
C ALA A 13 3.39 20.10 15.79
N PHE A 14 3.55 19.10 14.93
CA PHE A 14 4.51 18.01 15.14
C PHE A 14 5.55 18.08 14.03
N ILE A 15 6.61 18.84 14.30
CA ILE A 15 7.86 18.76 13.55
C ILE A 15 8.73 17.76 14.31
N ILE A 16 8.95 16.57 13.73
CA ILE A 16 10.21 15.86 13.97
C ILE A 16 10.61 15.00 12.78
N ALA A 17 11.90 15.12 12.46
CA ALA A 17 12.73 14.24 11.65
C ALA A 17 12.54 14.29 10.12
N ALA A 18 12.92 15.42 9.53
CA ALA A 18 13.64 15.34 8.26
C ALA A 18 14.95 14.57 8.51
N CYS A 19 15.02 13.32 8.06
CA CYS A 19 16.30 12.62 7.92
C CYS A 19 17.15 13.39 6.91
N THR A 20 18.07 14.17 7.47
CA THR A 20 19.21 14.76 6.79
C THR A 20 19.99 13.66 6.08
N HIS A 21 19.92 13.62 4.75
CA HIS A 21 20.87 12.88 3.94
C HIS A 21 22.03 13.82 3.64
N SER A 22 23.09 13.75 4.46
CA SER A 22 24.36 14.39 4.17
C SER A 22 25.05 13.68 2.99
N GLU A 23 24.95 14.34 1.83
CA GLU A 23 25.96 14.64 0.79
C GLU A 23 27.24 13.78 0.66
N PRO A 24 27.79 13.67 -0.57
CA PRO A 24 28.92 14.57 -0.85
C PRO A 24 28.99 15.16 -2.30
N SER A 25 29.36 16.44 -2.33
CA SER A 25 30.06 17.27 -3.33
C SER A 25 30.61 16.67 -4.65
N ALA A 26 30.45 17.51 -5.67
CA ALA A 26 30.69 17.47 -7.14
C ALA A 26 32.21 17.43 -7.57
N PRO A 27 32.65 17.56 -8.87
CA PRO A 27 32.01 18.17 -10.05
C PRO A 27 32.39 17.55 -11.45
N PRO A 28 32.40 18.32 -12.56
CA PRO A 28 31.43 18.27 -13.67
C PRO A 28 31.94 17.49 -14.90
N SER A 29 31.03 17.02 -15.76
CA SER A 29 31.30 16.79 -17.20
C SER A 29 29.98 16.50 -17.92
N GLU A 30 29.41 17.53 -18.54
CA GLU A 30 28.64 17.34 -19.77
C GLU A 30 29.65 17.16 -20.94
N PRO A 31 29.35 16.36 -21.97
CA PRO A 31 28.25 16.70 -22.87
C PRO A 31 27.38 15.53 -23.35
N ALA A 32 26.13 15.90 -23.64
CA ALA A 32 25.32 15.52 -24.80
C ALA A 32 25.12 14.04 -25.18
N ALA A 33 23.82 13.73 -25.30
CA ALA A 33 23.20 12.82 -26.27
C ALA A 33 23.40 11.31 -26.04
N ALA A 34 22.40 10.71 -25.40
CA ALA A 34 21.56 9.74 -26.10
C ALA A 34 20.25 9.56 -25.31
N SER A 35 19.14 9.99 -25.92
CA SER A 35 17.85 9.37 -25.65
C SER A 35 18.00 7.88 -25.93
N THR A 36 18.13 7.09 -24.88
CA THR A 36 17.86 5.66 -24.94
C THR A 36 17.03 5.37 -23.72
N ALA A 37 15.78 4.99 -23.98
CA ALA A 37 14.83 4.55 -22.98
C ALA A 37 15.53 3.65 -21.96
N ALA A 38 15.61 4.12 -20.72
CA ALA A 38 15.97 3.29 -19.59
C ALA A 38 14.79 2.33 -19.33
N SER A 39 14.66 1.32 -20.18
CA SER A 39 14.09 0.05 -19.74
C SER A 39 14.93 -0.40 -18.54
N PRO A 40 14.33 -0.63 -17.35
CA PRO A 40 15.11 -1.15 -16.23
C PRO A 40 15.69 -2.50 -16.65
N ALA A 41 17.00 -2.65 -16.46
CA ALA A 41 17.71 -3.89 -16.72
C ALA A 41 17.09 -5.05 -15.92
N PRO A 42 17.00 -6.28 -16.48
CA PRO A 42 16.63 -7.48 -15.72
C PRO A 42 17.83 -7.92 -14.86
N GLY A 43 18.12 -7.13 -13.83
CA GLY A 43 19.04 -7.46 -12.74
C GLY A 43 18.25 -7.95 -11.53
N LYS A 44 18.65 -9.11 -11.00
CA LYS A 44 18.12 -9.76 -9.79
C LYS A 44 17.76 -8.76 -8.67
N THR A 45 16.66 -9.09 -7.97
CA THR A 45 16.01 -8.43 -6.81
C THR A 45 15.09 -7.24 -7.09
N ALA A 46 13.84 -7.52 -7.51
CA ALA A 46 12.61 -6.89 -7.00
C ALA A 46 11.34 -7.58 -7.56
N PRO A 47 10.27 -7.83 -6.77
CA PRO A 47 10.23 -7.97 -5.31
C PRO A 47 9.71 -9.35 -4.88
N ALA A 48 9.94 -9.71 -3.61
CA ALA A 48 9.23 -10.82 -2.92
C ALA A 48 7.74 -10.48 -2.68
N ASN A 49 7.17 -9.66 -3.56
CA ASN A 49 5.93 -8.96 -3.39
C ASN A 49 5.14 -9.10 -4.70
N PRO A 50 4.06 -9.90 -4.71
CA PRO A 50 3.32 -10.15 -5.93
C PRO A 50 2.72 -8.84 -6.47
N THR A 51 2.73 -8.69 -7.80
CA THR A 51 2.13 -7.52 -8.46
C THR A 51 0.67 -7.37 -8.05
N LEU A 52 0.28 -6.18 -7.57
CA LEU A 52 -1.09 -5.91 -7.11
C LEU A 52 -2.12 -6.26 -8.20
N GLY A 53 -3.19 -6.94 -7.80
CA GLY A 53 -4.23 -7.41 -8.73
C GLY A 53 -3.81 -8.57 -9.64
N SER A 54 -2.61 -9.13 -9.47
CA SER A 54 -2.21 -10.37 -10.16
C SER A 54 -2.77 -11.61 -9.45
N PRO A 55 -2.93 -12.74 -10.15
CA PRO A 55 -3.36 -14.01 -9.55
C PRO A 55 -2.54 -14.41 -8.32
N GLU A 56 -1.23 -14.16 -8.34
CA GLU A 56 -0.32 -14.43 -7.24
C GLU A 56 -0.60 -13.57 -6.01
N TRP A 57 -0.97 -12.29 -6.22
CA TRP A 57 -1.34 -11.38 -5.14
C TRP A 57 -2.64 -11.83 -4.49
N PHE A 58 -3.64 -12.16 -5.30
CA PHE A 58 -4.91 -12.67 -4.80
C PHE A 58 -4.74 -13.95 -3.98
N ALA A 59 -3.91 -14.90 -4.43
CA ALA A 59 -3.61 -16.13 -3.69
C ALA A 59 -2.89 -15.85 -2.36
N TRP A 60 -1.98 -14.88 -2.34
CA TRP A 60 -1.31 -14.47 -1.12
C TRP A 60 -2.27 -13.80 -0.11
N VAL A 61 -3.14 -12.89 -0.58
CA VAL A 61 -4.17 -12.27 0.26
C VAL A 61 -5.11 -13.34 0.82
N ASP A 62 -5.56 -14.25 -0.03
CA ASP A 62 -6.46 -15.35 0.35
C ASP A 62 -5.84 -16.23 1.44
N LYS A 63 -4.56 -16.59 1.28
CA LYS A 63 -3.80 -17.34 2.27
C LYS A 63 -3.59 -16.58 3.58
N THR A 64 -3.33 -15.27 3.52
CA THR A 64 -3.03 -14.44 4.70
C THR A 64 -4.28 -14.18 5.53
N LEU A 65 -5.43 -14.01 4.88
CA LEU A 65 -6.72 -13.75 5.54
C LEU A 65 -7.59 -14.99 5.73
N ALA A 66 -7.14 -16.15 5.22
CA ALA A 66 -7.95 -17.36 5.11
C ALA A 66 -9.35 -17.04 4.53
N VAL A 67 -9.37 -16.33 3.39
CA VAL A 67 -10.64 -15.93 2.73
C VAL A 67 -11.34 -17.18 2.18
N SER A 68 -10.58 -18.11 1.61
CA SER A 68 -11.05 -19.43 1.17
C SER A 68 -10.61 -20.51 2.16
N ASP A 69 -11.24 -20.54 3.34
CA ASP A 69 -10.88 -21.43 4.45
C ASP A 69 -11.00 -22.93 4.10
N ASP A 70 -12.04 -23.32 3.37
CA ASP A 70 -12.40 -24.72 3.05
C ASP A 70 -12.43 -25.03 1.53
N GLY A 71 -11.85 -24.15 0.70
CA GLY A 71 -11.95 -24.27 -0.77
C GLY A 71 -13.34 -23.93 -1.35
N HIS A 72 -14.29 -23.52 -0.49
CA HIS A 72 -15.61 -22.99 -0.86
C HIS A 72 -15.66 -21.45 -0.93
N GLY A 73 -14.49 -20.81 -1.01
CA GLY A 73 -14.40 -19.36 -1.09
C GLY A 73 -14.81 -18.78 -2.45
N PRO A 74 -15.22 -17.51 -2.49
CA PRO A 74 -15.47 -16.80 -3.74
C PRO A 74 -14.20 -16.77 -4.61
N ARG A 75 -14.37 -16.75 -5.93
CA ARG A 75 -13.22 -16.75 -6.86
C ARG A 75 -12.37 -15.50 -6.64
N PRO A 76 -11.04 -15.61 -6.50
CA PRO A 76 -10.20 -14.45 -6.25
C PRO A 76 -10.28 -13.43 -7.40
N GLY A 77 -10.28 -12.13 -7.04
CA GLY A 77 -10.44 -11.02 -7.98
C GLY A 77 -11.88 -10.74 -8.44
N THR A 78 -12.88 -11.46 -7.92
CA THR A 78 -14.30 -11.12 -8.11
C THR A 78 -14.80 -10.15 -7.04
N ASP A 79 -15.91 -9.45 -7.31
CA ASP A 79 -16.55 -8.56 -6.33
C ASP A 79 -16.93 -9.29 -5.03
N GLU A 80 -17.41 -10.52 -5.13
CA GLU A 80 -17.74 -11.36 -3.97
C GLU A 80 -16.51 -11.65 -3.10
N TRP A 81 -15.35 -11.87 -3.72
CA TRP A 81 -14.09 -12.04 -3.01
C TRP A 81 -13.60 -10.74 -2.38
N ASN A 82 -13.69 -9.61 -3.08
CA ASN A 82 -13.33 -8.30 -2.54
C ASN A 82 -14.17 -7.96 -1.29
N GLN A 83 -15.47 -8.28 -1.32
CA GLN A 83 -16.37 -8.15 -0.17
C GLN A 83 -15.99 -9.08 0.98
N ALA A 84 -15.62 -10.33 0.67
CA ALA A 84 -15.16 -11.29 1.68
C ALA A 84 -13.85 -10.83 2.36
N VAL A 85 -12.91 -10.28 1.59
CA VAL A 85 -11.69 -9.65 2.10
C VAL A 85 -12.02 -8.49 3.04
N ASN A 86 -12.88 -7.55 2.63
CA ASN A 86 -13.28 -6.44 3.49
C ASN A 86 -13.94 -6.91 4.79
N ARG A 87 -14.81 -7.92 4.71
CA ARG A 87 -15.43 -8.53 5.90
C ARG A 87 -14.40 -9.17 6.85
N LYS A 88 -13.34 -9.79 6.31
CA LYS A 88 -12.23 -10.34 7.10
C LYS A 88 -11.34 -9.24 7.71
N LEU A 89 -11.21 -8.10 7.03
CA LEU A 89 -10.47 -6.94 7.54
C LEU A 89 -11.24 -6.17 8.61
N GLY A 90 -12.58 -6.19 8.57
CA GLY A 90 -13.44 -5.57 9.58
C GLY A 90 -13.28 -4.05 9.61
N GLU A 91 -12.98 -3.48 10.77
CA GLU A 91 -12.78 -2.03 10.93
C GLU A 91 -11.52 -1.50 10.23
N GLU A 92 -10.54 -2.37 9.98
CA GLU A 92 -9.32 -2.00 9.26
C GLU A 92 -9.50 -2.10 7.73
N ALA A 93 -10.68 -2.46 7.25
CA ALA A 93 -10.96 -2.53 5.81
C ALA A 93 -10.76 -1.16 5.14
N PRO A 94 -10.13 -1.11 3.94
CA PRO A 94 -10.00 0.13 3.20
C PRO A 94 -11.36 0.73 2.88
N GLN A 95 -11.47 2.05 3.05
CA GLN A 95 -12.67 2.80 2.70
C GLN A 95 -12.83 3.00 1.18
N ALA A 96 -11.82 2.60 0.39
CA ALA A 96 -11.86 2.64 -1.06
C ALA A 96 -12.84 1.59 -1.64
N ALA A 97 -13.25 1.81 -2.89
CA ALA A 97 -14.14 0.89 -3.58
C ALA A 97 -13.52 -0.51 -3.69
N PRO A 98 -14.20 -1.58 -3.24
CA PRO A 98 -13.66 -2.94 -3.28
C PRO A 98 -13.24 -3.32 -4.70
N GLY A 99 -12.02 -3.85 -4.85
CA GLY A 99 -11.47 -4.23 -6.15
C GLY A 99 -10.78 -3.11 -6.94
N SER A 100 -10.88 -1.85 -6.52
CA SER A 100 -10.13 -0.74 -7.15
C SER A 100 -8.62 -0.85 -6.89
N ALA A 101 -7.83 -0.14 -7.69
CA ALA A 101 -6.38 -0.13 -7.52
C ALA A 101 -5.95 0.43 -6.15
N GLU A 102 -6.63 1.48 -5.69
CA GLU A 102 -6.39 2.09 -4.36
C GLU A 102 -6.76 1.12 -3.24
N TRP A 103 -7.85 0.37 -3.39
CA TRP A 103 -8.24 -0.67 -2.44
C TRP A 103 -7.17 -1.77 -2.37
N GLN A 104 -6.69 -2.26 -3.52
CA GLN A 104 -5.65 -3.30 -3.56
C GLN A 104 -4.35 -2.85 -2.89
N GLN A 105 -3.94 -1.60 -3.11
CA GLN A 105 -2.77 -1.00 -2.45
C GLN A 105 -2.95 -0.94 -0.93
N ALA A 106 -4.12 -0.51 -0.45
CA ALA A 106 -4.40 -0.41 0.97
C ALA A 106 -4.46 -1.79 1.66
N VAL A 107 -5.11 -2.78 1.03
CA VAL A 107 -5.12 -4.17 1.51
C VAL A 107 -3.70 -4.72 1.60
N ASP A 108 -2.89 -4.52 0.56
CA ASP A 108 -1.51 -5.00 0.52
C ASP A 108 -0.65 -4.38 1.65
N ALA A 109 -0.72 -3.07 1.84
CA ALA A 109 0.02 -2.38 2.90
C ALA A 109 -0.39 -2.86 4.31
N LEU A 110 -1.69 -3.04 4.52
CA LEU A 110 -2.24 -3.53 5.80
C LEU A 110 -1.78 -4.97 6.07
N LEU A 111 -1.94 -5.86 5.08
CA LEU A 111 -1.53 -7.25 5.23
C LEU A 111 -0.03 -7.37 5.44
N ARG A 112 0.79 -6.57 4.74
CA ARG A 112 2.24 -6.52 4.95
C ARG A 112 2.62 -6.10 6.37
N THR A 113 1.89 -5.14 6.93
CA THR A 113 2.09 -4.70 8.33
C THR A 113 1.73 -5.81 9.31
N ARG A 114 0.62 -6.52 9.08
CA ARG A 114 0.19 -7.64 9.92
C ARG A 114 1.19 -8.80 9.90
N VAL A 115 1.64 -9.25 8.72
CA VAL A 115 2.63 -10.35 8.62
C VAL A 115 4.01 -9.98 9.16
N ALA A 116 4.36 -8.69 9.19
CA ALA A 116 5.62 -8.24 9.78
C ALA A 116 5.57 -8.14 11.32
N THR A 117 4.38 -8.03 11.89
CA THR A 117 4.16 -7.88 13.34
C THR A 117 3.90 -9.23 14.04
N HIS A 118 3.73 -10.30 13.26
CA HIS A 118 3.40 -11.64 13.72
C HIS A 118 4.62 -12.57 13.73
#